data_AF-A0A9E4BXD8-F1
#
_entry.id   AF-A0A9E4BXD8-F1
#
_cell.length_a   1.000
_cell.length_b   1.000
_cell.length_c   1.000
_cell.angle_alpha   90.00
_cell.angle_beta   90.00
_cell.angle_gamma   90.00
#
_symmetry.space_group_name_H-M   'P 1'
#
loop_
_entity.id
_entity.type
_entity.pdbx_description
1 polymer ?
#
loop_
_entity_poly.entity_id
_entity_poly.type
_entity_poly.pdbx_seq_one_letter_code
_entity_poly.pdbx_strand_id
1 'polypeptide(L)'
;MFLGVSDSFPLVSDPCSRVDEAGNARELTEQQERNCAAQGIPDDFEDSRAQLLAKLGGSTDLDPEKAAMITAGVVYQPGLLGGLDLTVDYYTTKIEDEIGTLPAGLILSNCYSQDAPSGQPPDLPNFGDQYQYRGD
;
A
#
# COMPACT_ATOMS: atom_id res chain seq x y z
N MET A 1 3.32 11.09 -1.34
CA MET A 1 2.78 12.44 -1.11
C MET A 1 3.84 13.24 -0.36
N PHE A 2 3.95 14.56 -0.52
CA PHE A 2 4.84 15.39 0.31
C PHE A 2 4.13 15.71 1.64
N LEU A 3 4.45 14.99 2.71
CA LEU A 3 3.83 15.13 4.03
C LEU A 3 4.89 15.06 5.13
N GLY A 4 4.65 15.77 6.24
CA GLY A 4 5.42 15.59 7.46
C GLY A 4 5.19 14.20 8.08
N VAL A 5 6.13 13.74 8.90
CA VAL A 5 5.99 12.46 9.61
C VAL A 5 5.13 12.68 10.87
N SER A 6 4.09 11.87 11.03
CA SER A 6 3.23 11.81 12.20
C SER A 6 3.08 10.38 12.70
N ASP A 7 2.83 10.24 13.99
CA ASP A 7 2.53 8.95 14.61
C ASP A 7 1.05 8.57 14.38
N SER A 8 0.81 7.29 14.12
CA SER A 8 -0.51 6.68 13.89
C SER A 8 -0.62 5.33 14.60
N PHE A 9 -1.85 4.85 14.79
CA PHE A 9 -2.14 3.62 15.54
C PHE A 9 -3.14 2.73 14.76
N PRO A 10 -2.74 2.19 13.60
CA PRO A 10 -3.60 1.32 12.80
C PRO A 10 -3.96 0.04 13.55
N LEU A 11 -5.11 -0.56 13.18
CA LEU A 11 -5.48 -1.90 13.62
C LEU A 11 -4.60 -2.92 12.92
N VAL A 12 -3.62 -3.45 13.64
CA VAL A 12 -2.64 -4.40 13.13
C VAL A 12 -2.05 -5.20 14.29
N SER A 13 -1.91 -6.51 14.09
CA SER A 13 -1.27 -7.43 15.04
C SER A 13 0.17 -7.71 14.62
N ASP A 14 1.07 -7.87 15.60
CA ASP A 14 2.47 -8.20 15.34
C ASP A 14 2.59 -9.62 14.74
N PRO A 15 3.16 -9.78 13.54
CA PRO A 15 3.31 -11.10 12.90
C PRO A 15 4.17 -12.09 13.68
N CYS A 16 4.97 -11.64 14.63
CA CYS A 16 5.80 -12.47 15.50
C CYS A 16 5.11 -12.83 16.82
N SER A 17 3.96 -12.24 17.15
CA SER A 17 3.23 -12.54 18.38
C SER A 17 2.61 -13.94 18.37
N ARG A 18 2.80 -14.68 19.46
CA ARG A 18 2.15 -15.96 19.77
C ARG A 18 0.71 -15.80 20.25
N VAL A 19 0.19 -14.57 20.34
CA VAL A 19 -1.21 -14.29 20.68
C VAL A 19 -1.86 -13.35 19.67
N ASP A 20 -3.17 -13.46 19.48
CA ASP A 20 -3.95 -12.49 18.72
C ASP A 20 -4.31 -11.24 19.55
N GLU A 21 -4.99 -10.27 18.94
CA GLU A 21 -5.43 -9.03 19.57
C GLU A 21 -6.43 -9.23 20.74
N ALA A 22 -7.03 -10.43 20.85
CA ALA A 22 -7.91 -10.82 21.94
C ALA A 22 -7.16 -11.64 23.02
N GLY A 23 -5.85 -11.88 22.84
CA GLY A 23 -5.00 -12.65 23.74
C GLY A 23 -5.14 -14.17 23.59
N ASN A 24 -5.79 -14.66 22.52
CA ASN A 24 -5.86 -16.09 22.26
C ASN A 24 -4.55 -16.57 21.63
N ALA A 25 -4.14 -17.80 21.96
CA ALA A 25 -2.96 -18.42 21.37
C ALA A 25 -3.06 -18.46 19.84
N ARG A 26 -1.95 -18.10 19.18
CA ARG A 26 -1.79 -18.03 17.73
C ARG A 26 -0.56 -18.82 17.32
N GLU A 27 -0.74 -19.74 16.38
CA GLU A 27 0.37 -20.45 15.77
C GLU A 27 0.98 -19.62 14.63
N LEU A 28 2.30 -19.53 14.61
CA LEU A 28 3.05 -18.93 13.51
C LEU A 28 3.32 -20.00 12.45
N THR A 29 3.38 -19.58 11.19
CA THR A 29 3.91 -20.44 10.13
C THR A 29 5.41 -20.63 10.30
N GLU A 30 5.97 -21.73 9.79
CA GLU A 30 7.42 -21.98 9.87
C GLU A 30 8.25 -20.82 9.29
N GLN A 31 7.76 -20.15 8.25
CA GLN A 31 8.44 -19.00 7.64
C GLN A 31 8.44 -17.79 8.58
N GLN A 32 7.32 -17.53 9.26
CA GLN A 32 7.25 -16.48 10.29
C GLN A 32 8.20 -16.77 11.45
N GLU A 33 8.21 -18.01 11.96
CA GLU A 33 9.15 -18.40 13.02
C GLU A 33 10.61 -18.18 12.61
N ARG A 34 10.99 -18.61 11.40
CA ARG A 34 12.34 -18.37 10.86
C ARG A 34 12.67 -16.88 10.75
N ASN A 35 11.76 -16.08 10.20
CA ASN A 35 11.98 -14.64 9.98
C ASN A 35 12.03 -13.87 11.31
N CYS A 36 11.15 -14.18 12.27
CA CYS A 36 11.14 -13.57 13.59
C CYS A 36 12.41 -13.92 14.38
N ALA A 37 12.82 -15.20 14.36
CA ALA A 37 14.07 -15.63 15.00
C ALA A 37 15.31 -14.99 14.35
N ALA A 38 15.31 -14.80 13.02
CA ALA A 38 16.40 -14.11 12.32
C ALA A 38 16.55 -12.63 12.75
N GLN A 39 15.48 -12.01 13.23
CA GLN A 39 15.51 -10.66 13.81
C GLN A 39 15.77 -10.65 15.33
N GLY A 40 16.03 -11.82 15.93
CA GLY A 40 16.32 -11.95 17.36
C GLY A 40 15.10 -11.84 18.27
N ILE A 41 13.89 -12.01 17.71
CA ILE A 41 12.66 -12.02 18.50
C ILE A 41 12.56 -13.37 19.23
N PRO A 42 12.31 -13.39 20.55
CA PRO A 42 12.13 -14.62 21.31
C PRO A 42 10.94 -15.46 20.81
N ASP A 43 11.06 -16.79 20.90
CA ASP A 43 10.02 -17.72 20.45
C ASP A 43 8.71 -17.62 21.25
N ASP A 44 8.79 -17.11 22.48
CA ASP A 44 7.69 -16.89 23.42
C ASP A 44 7.17 -15.44 23.42
N PHE A 45 7.49 -14.67 22.39
CA PHE A 45 7.02 -13.28 22.27
C PHE A 45 5.49 -13.21 22.16
N GLU A 46 4.89 -12.40 23.03
CA GLU A 46 3.45 -12.15 23.08
C GLU A 46 3.17 -10.65 23.04
N ASP A 47 2.31 -10.25 22.10
CA ASP A 47 1.75 -8.92 22.00
C ASP A 47 0.26 -9.01 21.65
N SER A 48 -0.59 -8.69 22.62
CA SER A 48 -2.06 -8.71 22.48
C SER A 48 -2.64 -7.34 22.14
N ARG A 49 -1.81 -6.34 21.81
CA ARG A 49 -2.30 -5.02 21.41
C ARG A 49 -2.95 -5.11 20.02
N ALA A 50 -4.16 -4.55 19.90
CA ALA A 50 -4.84 -4.37 18.62
C ALA A 50 -4.32 -3.20 17.79
N GLN A 51 -3.52 -2.32 18.40
CA GLN A 51 -3.00 -1.12 17.75
C GLN A 51 -1.51 -0.97 18.04
N LEU A 52 -0.73 -0.92 16.96
CA LEU A 52 0.71 -0.70 17.03
C LEU A 52 1.07 0.70 16.53
N LEU A 53 2.07 1.31 17.15
CA LEU A 53 2.59 2.60 16.70
C LEU A 53 3.20 2.44 15.30
N ALA A 54 2.68 3.18 14.34
CA ALA A 54 3.22 3.28 12.99
C ALA A 54 3.48 4.74 12.62
N LYS A 55 4.58 4.99 11.92
CA LYS A 55 4.88 6.32 11.38
C LYS A 55 4.26 6.45 10.00
N LEU A 56 3.42 7.45 9.82
CA LEU A 56 2.86 7.84 8.53
C LEU A 56 3.52 9.15 8.10
N GLY A 57 4.00 9.20 6.87
CA GLY A 57 4.65 10.38 6.34
C GLY A 57 4.81 10.33 4.83
N GLY A 58 5.30 11.43 4.29
CA GLY A 58 5.64 11.57 2.88
C GLY A 58 7.13 11.46 2.63
N SER A 59 7.51 11.34 1.36
CA SER A 59 8.90 11.46 0.91
C SER A 59 9.15 12.83 0.29
N THR A 60 10.34 13.37 0.52
CA THR A 60 10.85 14.57 -0.15
C THR A 60 11.44 14.27 -1.53
N ASP A 61 11.62 12.99 -1.86
CA ASP A 61 12.27 12.52 -3.08
C ASP A 61 11.24 12.06 -4.11
N LEU A 62 10.04 12.65 -4.08
CA LEU A 62 8.95 12.30 -4.99
C LEU A 62 9.02 13.16 -6.25
N ASP A 63 8.94 12.51 -7.41
CA ASP A 63 8.61 13.19 -8.65
C ASP A 63 7.08 13.38 -8.76
N PRO A 64 6.59 14.38 -9.51
CA PRO A 64 5.16 14.57 -9.72
C PRO A 64 4.51 13.40 -10.48
N GLU A 65 3.32 12.98 -10.05
CA GLU A 65 2.43 12.10 -10.82
C GLU A 65 2.13 12.71 -12.21
N LYS A 66 2.08 11.88 -13.25
CA LYS A 66 1.73 12.31 -14.61
C LYS A 66 0.41 11.70 -15.05
N ALA A 67 -0.47 12.52 -15.64
CA ALA A 67 -1.72 12.05 -16.22
C ALA A 67 -1.86 12.51 -17.67
N ALA A 68 -2.14 11.56 -18.57
CA ALA A 68 -2.46 11.81 -19.96
C ALA A 68 -3.94 11.50 -20.21
N MET A 69 -4.67 12.46 -20.76
CA MET A 69 -6.09 12.32 -21.11
C MET A 69 -6.29 12.54 -22.60
N ILE A 70 -7.01 11.63 -23.25
CA ILE A 70 -7.47 11.77 -24.63
C ILE A 70 -8.99 11.82 -24.59
N THR A 71 -9.59 12.82 -25.24
CA THR A 71 -11.03 12.97 -25.38
C THR A 71 -11.43 13.22 -26.83
N ALA A 72 -12.56 12.67 -27.25
CA ALA A 72 -13.16 12.85 -28.56
C ALA A 72 -14.68 12.94 -28.40
N GLY A 73 -15.30 13.99 -28.95
CA GLY A 73 -16.74 14.23 -28.84
C GLY A 73 -17.38 14.53 -30.19
N VAL A 74 -18.64 14.12 -30.35
CA VAL A 74 -19.47 14.40 -31.52
C VAL A 74 -20.80 14.98 -31.05
N VAL A 75 -21.20 16.10 -31.67
CA VAL A 75 -22.51 16.73 -31.47
C VAL A 75 -23.30 16.68 -32.78
N TYR A 76 -24.53 16.18 -32.73
CA TYR A 76 -25.42 16.06 -33.87
C TYR A 76 -26.80 16.67 -33.56
N GLN A 77 -27.22 17.59 -34.41
CA GLN A 77 -28.52 18.27 -34.34
C GLN A 77 -29.35 17.93 -35.58
N PRO A 78 -30.28 16.97 -35.51
CA PRO A 78 -31.15 16.63 -36.63
C PRO A 78 -32.18 17.73 -36.92
N GLY A 79 -32.15 18.29 -38.14
CA GLY A 79 -33.09 19.35 -38.56
C GLY A 79 -34.57 18.93 -38.67
N LEU A 80 -34.88 17.63 -38.61
CA LEU A 80 -36.27 17.12 -38.67
C LEU A 80 -37.03 17.29 -37.34
N LEU A 81 -36.33 17.40 -36.22
CA LEU A 81 -36.92 17.52 -34.88
C LEU A 81 -36.30 18.75 -34.20
N GLY A 82 -36.93 19.91 -34.42
CA GLY A 82 -36.46 21.17 -33.84
C GLY A 82 -36.28 21.06 -32.33
N GLY A 83 -35.07 21.32 -31.85
CA GLY A 83 -34.72 21.30 -30.42
C GLY A 83 -34.16 19.98 -29.89
N LEU A 84 -33.89 18.98 -30.75
CA LEU A 84 -33.19 17.75 -30.35
C LEU A 84 -31.68 17.87 -30.58
N ASP A 85 -30.90 17.65 -29.53
CA ASP A 85 -29.43 17.61 -29.57
C ASP A 85 -28.96 16.21 -29.13
N LEU A 86 -28.08 15.58 -29.92
CA LEU A 86 -27.46 14.30 -29.60
C LEU A 86 -25.96 14.50 -29.44
N THR A 87 -25.41 14.07 -28.30
CA THR A 87 -23.98 14.15 -28.01
C THR A 87 -23.42 12.76 -27.70
N VAL A 88 -22.21 12.49 -28.21
CA VAL A 88 -21.45 11.27 -27.92
C VAL A 88 -20.04 11.67 -27.57
N ASP A 89 -19.60 11.33 -26.36
CA ASP A 89 -18.27 11.66 -25.86
C ASP A 89 -17.52 10.38 -25.49
N TYR A 90 -16.26 10.30 -25.94
CA TYR A 90 -15.31 9.25 -25.60
C TYR A 90 -14.11 9.89 -24.89
N TYR A 91 -13.65 9.26 -23.82
CA TYR A 91 -12.42 9.66 -23.14
C TYR A 91 -11.65 8.44 -22.64
N THR A 92 -10.33 8.57 -22.61
CA THR A 92 -9.41 7.62 -21.97
C THR A 92 -8.37 8.39 -21.16
N THR A 93 -7.98 7.81 -20.03
CA THR A 93 -7.00 8.38 -19.10
C THR A 93 -5.93 7.34 -18.83
N LYS A 94 -4.67 7.76 -18.86
CA LYS A 94 -3.53 6.98 -18.38
C LYS A 94 -2.82 7.78 -17.29
N ILE A 95 -2.58 7.16 -16.15
CA ILE A 95 -1.83 7.74 -15.02
C ILE A 95 -0.50 7.01 -14.94
N GLU A 96 0.58 7.75 -14.73
CA GLU A 96 1.93 7.24 -14.56
C GLU A 96 2.53 7.83 -13.28
N ASP A 97 3.44 7.07 -12.65
CA ASP A 97 4.14 7.45 -11.43
C ASP A 97 3.18 7.71 -10.23
N GLU A 98 2.10 6.93 -10.10
CA GLU A 98 1.11 7.06 -9.01
C GLU A 98 1.77 6.95 -7.63
N ILE A 99 1.45 7.90 -6.74
CA ILE A 99 2.05 8.01 -5.42
C ILE A 99 1.08 7.49 -4.35
N GLY A 100 1.29 6.24 -3.94
CA GLY A 100 0.51 5.57 -2.88
C GLY A 100 1.12 5.60 -1.48
N THR A 101 0.47 4.93 -0.53
CA THR A 101 1.05 4.61 0.80
C THR A 101 0.83 3.14 1.12
N LEU A 102 1.83 2.45 1.65
CA LEU A 102 1.67 1.07 2.10
C LEU A 102 1.11 1.04 3.53
N PRO A 103 0.07 0.24 3.81
CA PRO A 103 -0.45 0.07 5.17
C PRO A 103 0.54 -0.74 6.01
N ALA A 104 0.61 -0.43 7.32
CA ALA A 104 1.54 -1.07 8.25
C ALA A 104 1.45 -2.60 8.26
N GLY A 105 0.23 -3.16 8.15
CA GLY A 105 0.03 -4.61 8.09
C GLY A 105 0.63 -5.28 6.86
N LEU A 106 0.65 -4.58 5.70
CA LEU A 106 1.30 -5.09 4.49
C LEU A 106 2.82 -5.07 4.64
N ILE A 107 3.38 -4.00 5.20
CA ILE A 107 4.82 -3.89 5.48
C ILE A 107 5.26 -5.04 6.41
N LEU A 108 4.54 -5.23 7.52
CA LEU A 108 4.79 -6.31 8.48
C LEU A 108 4.67 -7.70 7.83
N SER A 109 3.65 -7.91 7.00
CA SER A 109 3.48 -9.17 6.26
C SER A 109 4.63 -9.42 5.27
N ASN A 110 5.12 -8.38 4.59
CA ASN A 110 6.27 -8.49 3.68
C ASN A 110 7.57 -8.81 4.44
N CYS A 111 7.70 -8.35 5.69
CA CYS A 111 8.88 -8.62 6.51
C CYS A 111 8.92 -10.04 7.07
N TYR A 112 7.78 -10.59 7.48
CA TYR A 112 7.74 -11.80 8.30
C TYR A 112 6.99 -12.97 7.65
N SER A 113 6.06 -12.72 6.74
CA SER A 113 5.19 -13.76 6.16
C SER A 113 5.58 -14.20 4.75
N GLN A 114 6.59 -13.57 4.12
CA GLN A 114 7.10 -13.95 2.80
C GLN A 114 8.45 -14.67 2.89
N ASP A 115 8.75 -15.48 1.87
CA ASP A 115 10.07 -16.08 1.65
C ASP A 115 11.06 -14.96 1.25
N ALA A 116 11.62 -14.26 2.23
CA ALA A 116 12.72 -13.35 1.97
C ALA A 116 13.96 -14.16 1.56
N PRO A 117 14.65 -13.84 0.44
CA PRO A 117 15.94 -14.44 0.13
C PRO A 117 16.89 -14.25 1.32
N SER A 118 17.43 -15.36 1.82
CA SER A 118 18.30 -15.38 3.00
C SER A 118 19.46 -14.39 2.88
N GLY A 119 19.46 -13.35 3.71
CA GLY A 119 20.59 -12.42 3.85
C GLY A 119 20.36 -11.00 3.33
N GLN A 120 19.21 -10.70 2.75
CA GLN A 120 18.75 -9.32 2.60
C GLN A 120 17.64 -9.12 3.64
N PRO A 121 17.63 -8.05 4.48
CA PRO A 121 16.32 -7.57 4.93
C PRO A 121 15.46 -7.50 3.66
N PRO A 122 14.15 -7.86 3.69
CA PRO A 122 13.31 -7.53 2.56
C PRO A 122 13.67 -6.09 2.26
N ASP A 123 14.18 -5.81 1.06
CA ASP A 123 14.43 -4.44 0.67
C ASP A 123 13.07 -3.83 0.92
N LEU A 124 12.94 -3.15 2.06
CA LEU A 124 11.98 -2.10 2.19
C LEU A 124 12.61 -1.18 1.17
N PRO A 125 12.00 -1.00 -0.02
CA PRO A 125 12.36 0.11 -0.86
C PRO A 125 12.70 1.27 0.08
N ASN A 126 13.82 1.94 -0.16
CA ASN A 126 14.18 3.10 0.64
C ASN A 126 12.93 3.98 0.76
N PHE A 127 12.71 4.78 1.81
CA PHE A 127 11.43 5.52 1.91
C PHE A 127 11.08 6.25 0.59
N GLY A 128 12.06 6.66 -0.24
CA GLY A 128 11.85 7.13 -1.61
C GLY A 128 11.34 6.10 -2.66
N ASP A 129 11.71 4.83 -2.58
CA ASP A 129 11.38 3.77 -3.54
C ASP A 129 10.01 3.11 -3.28
N GLN A 130 9.42 3.29 -2.08
CA GLN A 130 8.12 2.67 -1.68
C GLN A 130 6.92 3.29 -2.42
N TYR A 131 7.13 4.45 -3.02
CA TYR A 131 6.12 5.22 -3.72
C TYR A 131 6.06 4.89 -5.21
N GLN A 132 6.93 4.00 -5.71
CA GLN A 132 7.02 3.61 -7.12
C GLN A 132 6.21 2.32 -7.39
N TYR A 133 5.00 2.19 -6.84
CA TYR A 133 4.11 1.10 -7.23
C TYR A 133 3.70 1.35 -8.69
N ARG A 134 4.41 0.72 -9.64
CA ARG A 134 4.08 0.79 -11.07
C ARG A 134 2.75 0.07 -11.29
N GLY A 135 1.66 0.82 -11.19
CA GLY A 135 0.42 0.45 -11.83
C GLY A 135 0.59 0.63 -13.34
N ASP A 136 0.69 -0.48 -14.06
CA ASP A 136 0.71 -0.51 -15.52
C ASP A 136 -0.67 -0.15 -16.12
#